data_AF-A0A832EMP8-F1
#
_entry.id   AF-A0A832EMP8-F1
#
_cell.length_a   1.000
_cell.length_b   1.000
_cell.length_c   1.000
_cell.angle_alpha   90.00
_cell.angle_beta   90.00
_cell.angle_gamma   90.00
#
_symmetry.space_group_name_H-M   'P 1'
#
loop_
_entity.id
_entity.type
_entity.pdbx_description
1 polymer ?
#
loop_
_entity_poly.entity_id
_entity_poly.type
_entity_poly.pdbx_seq_one_letter_code
_entity_poly.pdbx_strand_id
1 'polypeptide(L)'
;MKRLIIILGLVLLFVGGSDARKKDLAGQVENGVYTDDDYGFSLAIPDVWDYSIKKAKSPVRLVLVKKQYDIPLHFQHAPNYTTIPKVTVFVDTSSLTADQFVDSILSEGFKSKQKNNIFQEFKNMFGNFQLKKRSRMSAGDVPGVRISTQLRYNLEVQRA
;
A
#
# COMPACT_ATOMS: atom_id res chain seq x y z
N MET A 1 3.15 -60.19 -0.35
CA MET A 1 4.15 -59.19 -0.81
C MET A 1 3.65 -58.29 -1.93
N LYS A 2 3.01 -58.81 -3.00
CA LYS A 2 2.50 -57.98 -4.13
C LYS A 2 1.47 -56.91 -3.73
N ARG A 3 0.58 -57.21 -2.77
CA ARG A 3 -0.44 -56.27 -2.27
C ARG A 3 0.14 -55.10 -1.46
N LEU A 4 1.29 -55.31 -0.82
CA LEU A 4 1.92 -54.30 0.05
C LEU A 4 2.66 -53.24 -0.80
N ILE A 5 3.25 -53.67 -1.92
CA ILE A 5 3.90 -52.79 -2.90
C ILE A 5 2.88 -51.89 -3.61
N ILE A 6 1.69 -52.42 -3.93
CA ILE A 6 0.61 -51.63 -4.55
C ILE A 6 0.10 -50.54 -3.61
N ILE A 7 -0.05 -50.86 -2.32
CA ILE A 7 -0.48 -49.89 -1.30
C ILE A 7 0.60 -48.81 -1.09
N LEU A 8 1.88 -49.20 -1.04
CA LEU A 8 2.98 -48.25 -0.88
C LEU A 8 3.12 -47.31 -2.10
N GLY A 9 2.89 -47.82 -3.32
CA GLY A 9 2.87 -47.03 -4.54
C GLY A 9 1.68 -46.06 -4.61
N LEU A 10 0.52 -46.45 -4.10
CA LEU A 10 -0.65 -45.57 -3.99
C LEU A 10 -0.44 -44.43 -3.00
N VAL A 11 0.19 -44.68 -1.85
CA VAL A 11 0.50 -43.63 -0.85
C VAL A 11 1.48 -42.60 -1.40
N LEU A 12 2.50 -43.02 -2.16
CA LEU A 12 3.46 -42.10 -2.81
C LEU A 12 2.82 -41.16 -3.83
N LEU A 13 1.74 -41.58 -4.50
CA LEU A 13 1.00 -40.73 -5.45
C LEU A 13 0.16 -39.64 -4.77
N PHE A 14 -0.23 -39.83 -3.50
CA PHE A 14 -0.97 -38.82 -2.74
C PHE A 14 -0.06 -37.81 -2.02
N VAL A 15 1.23 -38.10 -1.84
CA VAL A 15 2.18 -37.21 -1.15
C VAL A 15 2.85 -36.21 -2.11
N GLY A 16 2.83 -36.46 -3.42
CA GLY A 16 3.54 -35.66 -4.43
C GLY A 16 2.84 -34.39 -4.94
N GLY A 17 1.73 -33.96 -4.35
CA GLY A 17 0.85 -32.95 -4.94
C GLY A 17 0.61 -31.67 -4.14
N SER A 18 1.30 -31.49 -3.01
CA SER A 18 1.16 -30.27 -2.18
C SER A 18 2.34 -29.32 -2.38
N ASP A 19 2.70 -29.06 -3.63
CA ASP A 19 3.33 -27.78 -3.95
C ASP A 19 2.23 -26.72 -3.78
N ALA A 20 2.02 -26.32 -2.53
CA ALA A 20 1.11 -25.27 -2.16
C ALA A 20 1.58 -24.03 -2.91
N ARG A 21 0.91 -23.72 -4.04
CA ARG A 21 1.23 -22.58 -4.91
C ARG A 21 1.56 -21.39 -4.02
N LYS A 22 2.86 -21.08 -3.87
CA LYS A 22 3.29 -19.89 -3.14
C LYS A 22 2.53 -18.75 -3.78
N LYS A 23 1.73 -18.04 -2.97
CA LYS A 23 1.03 -16.85 -3.46
C LYS A 23 2.12 -15.94 -3.99
N ASP A 24 1.98 -15.54 -5.26
CA ASP A 24 2.87 -14.61 -5.95
C ASP A 24 2.68 -13.21 -5.33
N LEU A 25 3.23 -13.03 -4.12
CA LEU A 25 3.18 -11.82 -3.31
C LEU A 25 4.43 -10.99 -3.56
N ALA A 26 4.33 -9.69 -3.35
CA ALA A 26 5.42 -8.72 -3.54
C ALA A 26 6.48 -8.77 -2.43
N GLY A 27 6.38 -9.68 -1.48
CA GLY A 27 7.23 -9.73 -0.31
C GLY A 27 6.64 -10.62 0.77
N GLN A 28 7.29 -10.59 1.92
CA GLN A 28 6.94 -11.40 3.08
C GLN A 28 7.01 -10.59 4.36
N VAL A 29 6.29 -11.05 5.39
CA VAL A 29 6.31 -10.47 6.73
C VAL A 29 6.80 -11.53 7.70
N GLU A 30 7.90 -11.25 8.39
CA GLU A 30 8.48 -12.10 9.42
C GLU A 30 8.74 -11.25 10.67
N ASN A 31 8.31 -11.72 11.85
CA ASN A 31 8.53 -11.02 13.13
C ASN A 31 8.11 -9.54 13.12
N GLY A 32 7.00 -9.21 12.45
CA GLY A 32 6.49 -7.84 12.36
C GLY A 32 7.26 -6.94 11.38
N VAL A 33 8.18 -7.48 10.59
CA VAL A 33 8.93 -6.74 9.57
C VAL A 33 8.52 -7.22 8.19
N TYR A 34 8.04 -6.30 7.36
CA TYR A 34 7.87 -6.53 5.93
C TYR A 34 9.20 -6.38 5.22
N THR A 35 9.46 -7.28 4.27
CA THR A 35 10.59 -7.20 3.32
C THR A 35 10.04 -7.40 1.91
N ASP A 36 10.35 -6.48 1.02
CA ASP A 36 9.98 -6.54 -0.40
C ASP A 36 10.96 -7.42 -1.19
N ASP A 37 10.42 -8.31 -2.04
CA ASP A 37 11.23 -9.30 -2.76
C ASP A 37 11.94 -8.71 -4.00
N ASP A 38 11.37 -7.66 -4.61
CA ASP A 38 11.87 -7.09 -5.88
C ASP A 38 12.89 -5.96 -5.65
N TYR A 39 12.66 -5.13 -4.63
CA TYR A 39 13.44 -3.92 -4.35
C TYR A 39 14.24 -3.99 -3.05
N GLY A 40 14.03 -5.01 -2.22
CA GLY A 40 14.86 -5.30 -1.05
C GLY A 40 14.75 -4.28 0.09
N PHE A 41 13.70 -3.45 0.13
CA PHE A 41 13.46 -2.56 1.27
C PHE A 41 12.67 -3.29 2.37
N SER A 42 12.85 -2.83 3.61
CA SER A 42 12.14 -3.36 4.76
C SER A 42 11.43 -2.27 5.57
N LEU A 43 10.36 -2.67 6.25
CA LEU A 43 9.46 -1.79 7.00
C LEU A 43 8.95 -2.53 8.24
N ALA A 44 9.08 -1.92 9.41
CA ALA A 44 8.42 -2.41 10.61
C ALA A 44 6.90 -2.14 10.53
N ILE A 45 6.10 -3.16 10.79
CA ILE A 45 4.64 -3.08 10.88
C ILE A 45 4.26 -3.06 12.36
N PRO A 46 3.73 -1.94 12.89
CA PRO A 46 3.30 -1.91 14.27
C PRO A 46 2.07 -2.79 14.50
N ASP A 47 1.99 -3.47 15.64
CA ASP A 47 0.93 -4.45 15.97
C ASP A 47 -0.50 -3.89 15.91
N VAL A 48 -0.65 -2.57 16.03
CA VAL A 48 -1.94 -1.86 15.96
C VAL A 48 -2.45 -1.67 14.52
N TRP A 49 -1.76 -2.23 13.52
CA TRP A 49 -2.15 -2.21 12.12
C TRP A 49 -2.39 -3.62 11.58
N ASP A 50 -3.44 -3.78 10.79
CA ASP A 50 -3.61 -4.92 9.88
C ASP A 50 -2.80 -4.65 8.61
N TYR A 51 -2.34 -5.72 7.96
CA TYR A 51 -1.57 -5.61 6.72
C TYR A 51 -2.09 -6.53 5.62
N SER A 52 -1.91 -6.08 4.38
CA SER A 52 -2.20 -6.84 3.16
C SER A 52 -1.05 -6.68 2.18
N ILE A 53 -0.31 -7.76 1.96
CA ILE A 53 0.72 -7.85 0.92
C ILE A 53 0.01 -8.07 -0.42
N LYS A 54 0.38 -7.30 -1.44
CA LYS A 54 -0.18 -7.41 -2.78
C LYS A 54 0.63 -8.35 -3.66
N LYS A 55 0.16 -8.58 -4.88
CA LYS A 55 0.84 -9.45 -5.84
C LYS A 55 2.15 -8.83 -6.32
N ALA A 56 3.15 -9.65 -6.64
CA ALA A 56 4.47 -9.17 -7.08
C ALA A 56 4.40 -8.21 -8.29
N LYS A 57 3.49 -8.49 -9.24
CA LYS A 57 3.29 -7.63 -10.43
C LYS A 57 2.57 -6.31 -10.15
N SER A 58 2.11 -6.07 -8.92
CA SER A 58 1.40 -4.83 -8.56
C SER A 58 2.41 -3.76 -8.13
N PRO A 59 2.23 -2.49 -8.54
CA PRO A 59 3.06 -1.40 -8.04
C PRO A 59 2.74 -1.06 -6.58
N VAL A 60 1.53 -1.40 -6.10
CA VAL A 60 1.23 -1.37 -4.67
C VAL A 60 1.82 -2.63 -4.06
N ARG A 61 2.72 -2.47 -3.09
CA ARG A 61 3.45 -3.57 -2.46
C ARG A 61 2.79 -4.02 -1.16
N LEU A 62 2.43 -3.06 -0.31
CA LEU A 62 1.85 -3.29 1.00
C LEU A 62 0.77 -2.25 1.29
N VAL A 63 -0.33 -2.70 1.92
CA VAL A 63 -1.35 -1.81 2.49
C VAL A 63 -1.49 -2.10 3.97
N LEU A 64 -1.39 -1.07 4.81
CA LEU A 64 -1.65 -1.12 6.24
C LEU A 64 -2.95 -0.40 6.55
N VAL A 65 -3.79 -0.98 7.40
CA VAL A 65 -5.04 -0.40 7.90
C VAL A 65 -5.02 -0.40 9.41
N LYS A 66 -5.27 0.74 10.06
CA LYS A 66 -5.22 0.81 11.52
C LYS A 66 -6.40 0.05 12.13
N LYS A 67 -6.11 -0.92 13.03
CA LYS A 67 -7.12 -1.80 13.66
C LYS A 67 -8.13 -1.02 14.49
N GLN A 68 -7.63 -0.05 15.25
CA GLN A 68 -8.42 0.79 16.15
C GLN A 68 -8.07 2.26 15.88
N TYR A 69 -9.09 3.08 15.64
CA TYR A 69 -8.92 4.51 15.40
C TYR A 69 -10.08 5.28 16.02
N ASP A 70 -9.76 6.46 16.54
CA ASP A 70 -10.75 7.34 17.14
C ASP A 70 -11.42 8.19 16.07
N ILE A 71 -12.71 8.43 16.27
CA ILE A 71 -13.48 9.39 15.49
C ILE A 71 -13.24 10.77 16.14
N PRO A 72 -12.77 11.78 15.40
CA PRO A 72 -12.61 13.12 15.95
C PRO A 72 -13.91 13.65 16.56
N LEU A 73 -13.81 14.41 17.66
CA LEU A 73 -14.97 14.89 18.43
C LEU A 73 -16.04 15.56 17.55
N HIS A 74 -15.62 16.37 16.58
CA HIS A 74 -16.50 17.08 15.65
C HIS A 74 -17.19 16.18 14.60
N PHE A 75 -16.82 14.91 14.50
CA PHE A 75 -17.45 13.92 13.62
C PHE A 75 -18.19 12.80 14.38
N GLN A 76 -18.32 12.88 15.71
CA GLN A 76 -19.02 11.83 16.49
C GLN A 76 -20.49 11.64 16.08
N HIS A 77 -21.15 12.72 15.66
CA HIS A 77 -22.54 12.67 15.17
C HIS A 77 -22.65 12.20 13.70
N ALA A 78 -21.53 12.12 12.98
CA ALA A 78 -21.47 11.66 11.61
C ALA A 78 -20.22 10.78 11.34
N PRO A 79 -20.09 9.61 12.00
CA PRO A 79 -18.92 8.72 11.89
C PRO A 79 -18.53 8.35 10.46
N ASN A 80 -19.52 8.23 9.58
CA ASN A 80 -19.37 7.90 8.16
C ASN A 80 -18.63 8.95 7.33
N TYR A 81 -18.42 10.16 7.86
CA TYR A 81 -17.57 11.19 7.24
C TYR A 81 -16.09 11.04 7.59
N THR A 82 -15.74 10.07 8.44
CA THR A 82 -14.35 9.72 8.73
C THR A 82 -13.87 8.57 7.87
N THR A 83 -12.55 8.48 7.70
CA THR A 83 -11.93 7.37 6.98
C THR A 83 -10.96 6.65 7.90
N ILE A 84 -10.88 5.32 7.76
CA ILE A 84 -9.92 4.51 8.49
C ILE A 84 -8.51 4.93 8.06
N PRO A 85 -7.60 5.26 9.00
CA PRO A 85 -6.21 5.54 8.67
C PRO A 85 -5.59 4.37 7.91
N LYS A 86 -5.00 4.69 6.75
CA LYS A 86 -4.41 3.73 5.82
C LYS A 86 -3.03 4.20 5.38
N VAL A 87 -2.08 3.28 5.32
CA VAL A 87 -0.77 3.49 4.67
C VAL A 87 -0.70 2.59 3.46
N THR A 88 -0.36 3.15 2.29
CA THR A 88 -0.14 2.39 1.07
C THR A 88 1.31 2.57 0.63
N VAL A 89 2.03 1.47 0.46
CA VAL A 89 3.38 1.47 -0.10
C VAL A 89 3.25 1.22 -1.61
N PHE A 90 3.57 2.24 -2.39
CA PHE A 90 3.61 2.20 -3.85
C PHE A 90 5.06 2.33 -4.30
N VAL A 91 5.48 1.46 -5.21
CA VAL A 91 6.85 1.44 -5.73
C VAL A 91 6.81 1.42 -7.26
N ASP A 92 7.64 2.28 -7.84
CA ASP A 92 7.88 2.39 -9.26
C ASP A 92 9.24 3.06 -9.49
N THR A 93 9.70 3.08 -10.73
CA THR A 93 11.00 3.63 -11.13
C THR A 93 10.85 5.00 -11.81
N SER A 94 11.84 5.86 -11.64
CA SER A 94 11.89 7.16 -12.31
C SER A 94 13.34 7.58 -12.52
N SER A 95 13.60 8.33 -13.58
CA SER A 95 14.89 9.01 -13.80
C SER A 95 14.96 10.37 -13.12
N LEU A 96 13.87 10.85 -12.52
CA LEU A 96 13.80 12.12 -11.80
C LEU A 96 14.35 11.99 -10.38
N THR A 97 14.95 13.06 -9.87
CA THR A 97 15.22 13.19 -8.43
C THR A 97 13.92 13.23 -7.63
N ALA A 98 13.97 12.95 -6.33
CA ALA A 98 12.77 12.94 -5.48
C ALA A 98 12.01 14.28 -5.51
N ASP A 99 12.72 15.42 -5.52
CA ASP A 99 12.11 16.75 -5.62
C ASP A 99 11.45 16.98 -6.98
N GLN A 100 12.15 16.69 -8.08
CA GLN A 100 11.60 16.81 -9.44
C GLN A 100 10.39 15.89 -9.65
N PHE A 101 10.45 14.69 -9.07
CA PHE A 101 9.35 13.73 -9.12
C PHE A 101 8.11 14.30 -8.43
N VAL A 102 8.25 14.81 -7.19
CA VAL A 102 7.15 15.45 -6.47
C VAL A 102 6.59 16.65 -7.25
N ASP A 103 7.45 17.48 -7.83
CA ASP A 103 7.00 18.62 -8.64
C ASP A 103 6.22 18.18 -9.89
N SER A 104 6.62 17.07 -10.52
CA SER A 104 5.88 16.48 -11.64
C SER A 104 4.50 15.95 -11.22
N ILE A 105 4.41 15.34 -10.03
CA ILE A 105 3.13 14.84 -9.50
C ILE A 105 2.18 16.02 -9.21
N LEU A 106 2.70 17.10 -8.63
CA LEU A 106 1.91 18.27 -8.26
C LEU A 106 1.55 19.19 -9.45
N SER A 107 2.31 19.15 -10.54
CA SER A 107 2.07 20.00 -11.72
C SER A 107 0.83 19.58 -12.50
N GLU A 108 -0.12 20.49 -12.74
CA GLU A 108 -1.35 20.19 -13.50
C GLU A 108 -1.09 19.73 -14.94
N GLY A 109 -0.06 20.29 -15.58
CA GLY A 109 0.27 20.00 -16.99
C GLY A 109 0.99 18.67 -17.21
N PHE A 110 1.58 18.09 -16.16
CA PHE A 110 2.33 16.85 -16.29
C PHE A 110 1.38 15.64 -16.35
N LYS A 111 1.42 14.91 -17.46
CA LYS A 111 0.62 13.70 -17.69
C LYS A 111 1.56 12.49 -17.84
N SER A 112 1.41 11.51 -16.97
CA SER A 112 2.10 10.22 -17.08
C SER A 112 1.24 9.10 -16.55
N LYS A 113 1.47 7.87 -17.05
CA LYS A 113 0.79 6.67 -16.54
C LYS A 113 1.08 6.46 -15.06
N GLN A 114 2.32 6.69 -14.64
CA GLN A 114 2.77 6.59 -13.25
C GLN A 114 1.98 7.55 -12.34
N LYS A 115 1.82 8.82 -12.74
CA LYS A 115 1.03 9.79 -11.99
C LYS A 115 -0.44 9.37 -11.85
N ASN A 116 -1.04 8.89 -12.94
CA ASN A 116 -2.42 8.42 -12.91
C ASN A 116 -2.60 7.22 -11.97
N ASN A 117 -1.66 6.27 -11.98
CA ASN A 117 -1.68 5.13 -11.06
C ASN A 117 -1.55 5.58 -9.60
N ILE A 118 -0.65 6.53 -9.31
CA ILE A 118 -0.51 7.12 -7.97
C ILE A 118 -1.83 7.76 -7.55
N PHE A 119 -2.47 8.56 -8.40
CA PHE A 119 -3.73 9.23 -8.04
C PHE A 119 -4.91 8.28 -7.80
N GLN A 120 -4.92 7.11 -8.44
CA GLN A 120 -5.93 6.08 -8.16
C GLN A 120 -5.79 5.52 -6.73
N GLU A 121 -4.56 5.36 -6.25
CA GLU A 121 -4.27 4.83 -4.92
C GLU A 121 -4.34 5.90 -3.82
N PHE A 122 -3.94 7.13 -4.15
CA PHE A 122 -3.83 8.27 -3.24
C PHE A 122 -4.85 9.37 -3.61
N LYS A 123 -6.14 9.07 -3.41
CA LYS A 123 -7.27 9.93 -3.80
C LYS A 123 -7.23 11.35 -3.20
N ASN A 124 -6.53 11.55 -2.09
CA ASN A 124 -6.32 12.88 -1.48
C ASN A 124 -5.38 13.78 -2.30
N MET A 125 -4.78 13.26 -3.37
CA MET A 125 -4.00 14.02 -4.35
C MET A 125 -4.71 14.11 -5.71
N PHE A 126 -5.94 13.59 -5.81
CA PHE A 126 -6.74 13.64 -7.03
C PHE A 126 -7.81 14.75 -6.92
N GLY A 127 -7.93 15.57 -7.97
CA GLY A 127 -8.91 16.66 -8.01
C GLY A 127 -8.48 17.89 -7.20
N ASN A 128 -9.43 18.49 -6.47
CA ASN A 128 -9.23 19.75 -5.75
C ASN A 128 -8.59 19.52 -4.36
N PHE A 129 -7.28 19.27 -4.34
CA PHE A 129 -6.51 19.20 -3.10
C PHE A 129 -5.72 20.49 -2.85
N GLN A 130 -5.45 20.77 -1.59
CA GLN A 130 -4.55 21.83 -1.16
C GLN A 130 -3.26 21.22 -0.62
N LEU A 131 -2.11 21.67 -1.13
CA LEU A 131 -0.82 21.39 -0.49
C LEU A 131 -0.71 22.20 0.81
N LYS A 132 -0.55 21.51 1.94
CA LYS A 132 -0.43 22.12 3.29
C LYS A 132 1.02 22.31 3.69
N LYS A 133 1.89 21.35 3.35
CA LYS A 133 3.31 21.36 3.71
C LYS A 133 4.13 20.55 2.72
N ARG A 134 5.35 21.01 2.45
CA ARG A 134 6.43 20.25 1.81
C ARG A 134 7.67 20.36 2.70
N SER A 135 8.35 19.25 2.93
CA SER A 135 9.59 19.21 3.71
C SER A 135 10.47 18.04 3.28
N ARG A 136 11.78 18.16 3.44
CA ARG A 136 12.68 17.02 3.31
C ARG A 136 12.43 16.02 4.44
N MET A 137 12.55 14.74 4.14
CA MET A 137 12.40 13.64 5.09
C MET A 137 13.23 12.46 4.62
N SER A 138 13.93 11.79 5.53
CA SER A 138 14.59 10.52 5.20
C SER A 138 13.71 9.35 5.61
N ALA A 139 13.75 8.27 4.83
CA ALA A 139 13.19 6.97 5.16
C ALA A 139 14.35 5.99 5.34
N GLY A 140 14.75 5.76 6.59
CA GLY A 140 16.05 5.17 6.89
C GLY A 140 17.17 6.09 6.38
N ASP A 141 18.11 5.52 5.63
CA ASP A 141 19.23 6.24 5.04
C ASP A 141 18.91 6.87 3.67
N VAL A 142 17.69 6.66 3.16
CA VAL A 142 17.29 7.18 1.85
C VAL A 142 16.69 8.59 2.00
N PRO A 143 17.28 9.63 1.38
CA PRO A 143 16.70 10.96 1.40
C PRO A 143 15.43 11.02 0.54
N GLY A 144 14.43 11.77 1.01
CA GLY A 144 13.15 11.89 0.34
C GLY A 144 12.43 13.20 0.63
N VAL A 145 11.22 13.30 0.10
CA VAL A 145 10.36 14.48 0.19
C VAL A 145 9.02 14.07 0.78
N ARG A 146 8.64 14.72 1.88
CA ARG A 146 7.31 14.59 2.48
C ARG A 146 6.44 15.75 2.02
N ILE A 147 5.29 15.40 1.44
CA ILE A 147 4.20 16.35 1.18
C ILE A 147 3.02 16.03 2.10
N SER A 148 2.25 17.05 2.45
CA SER A 148 0.99 16.91 3.19
C SER A 148 -0.08 17.64 2.41
N THR A 149 -1.14 16.93 2.03
CA THR A 149 -2.26 17.47 1.27
C THR A 149 -3.56 17.37 2.07
N GLN A 150 -4.51 18.23 1.74
CA GLN A 150 -5.86 18.21 2.26
C GLN A 150 -6.83 18.25 1.08
N LEU A 151 -7.65 17.21 0.92
CA LEU A 151 -8.72 17.22 -0.07
C LEU A 151 -9.79 18.24 0.38
N ARG A 152 -10.23 19.10 -0.54
CA ARG A 152 -11.31 20.05 -0.28
C ARG A 152 -12.61 19.48 -0.84
N TYR A 153 -13.58 19.25 0.04
CA TYR A 153 -14.94 18.95 -0.36
C TYR A 153 -15.74 20.25 -0.39
N ASN A 154 -16.38 20.54 -1.52
CA ASN A 154 -17.42 21.56 -1.57
C ASN A 154 -18.71 20.87 -1.12
N LEU A 155 -19.16 21.16 0.11
CA LEU A 155 -20.52 20.83 0.53
C LEU A 155 -21.44 21.94 0.02
N GLU A 156 -22.13 21.68 -1.09
CA GLU A 156 -23.29 22.50 -1.45
C GLU A 156 -24.42 22.15 -0.49
N VAL A 157 -24.59 22.96 0.55
CA VAL A 157 -25.75 22.85 1.43
C VAL A 157 -26.93 23.45 0.67
N GLN A 158 -27.83 22.59 0.14
CA GLN A 158 -29.13 23.05 -0.33
C GLN A 158 -29.84 23.71 0.86
N ARG A 159 -30.07 25.02 0.77
CA ARG A 159 -30.97 25.71 1.70
C ARG A 159 -32.38 25.22 1.40
N ALA A 160 -32.98 24.54 2.37
CA ALA A 160 -34.42 24.27 2.41
C ALA A 160 -35.20 25.58 2.62
#